data_AF-A0AAW2LM54-F1
#
_entry.id   AF-A0AAW2LM54-F1
#
_cell.length_a   1.000
_cell.length_b   1.000
_cell.length_c   1.000
_cell.angle_alpha   90.00
_cell.angle_beta   90.00
_cell.angle_gamma   90.00
#
_symmetry.space_group_name_H-M   'P 1'
#
loop_
_entity.id
_entity.type
_entity.pdbx_description
1 polymer ?
#
loop_
_entity_poly.entity_id
_entity_poly.type
_entity_poly.pdbx_seq_one_letter_code
_entity_poly.pdbx_strand_id
1 'polypeptide(L)'
;MTNSNMSKEDDVRRTRGEEINSDSSNTSTLFKECPHPDDRQRKELSSELGMEPLQVKFWFQNKRTQMKTQHEHQENTQLRTENEKLRAENMRYREALSNASCPTCGGPTPMAETSFHQHQLKMENARLREEVTFS
;
A
#
# COMPACT_ATOMS: atom_id res chain seq x y z
N MET A 1 -23.81 0.71 -42.16
CA MET A 1 -23.93 2.13 -41.81
C MET A 1 -23.27 2.32 -40.46
N THR A 2 -22.23 3.14 -40.42
CA THR A 2 -21.25 3.27 -39.33
C THR A 2 -21.81 4.09 -38.18
N ASN A 3 -21.97 3.51 -36.99
CA ASN A 3 -22.18 4.26 -35.76
C ASN A 3 -20.81 4.69 -35.19
N SER A 4 -20.22 5.71 -35.82
CA SER A 4 -18.95 6.34 -35.43
C SER A 4 -19.11 7.44 -34.37
N ASN A 5 -20.27 7.53 -33.69
CA ASN A 5 -20.60 8.61 -32.76
C ASN A 5 -20.43 8.25 -31.27
N MET A 6 -20.33 6.97 -30.90
CA MET A 6 -20.18 6.56 -29.50
C MET A 6 -18.75 6.68 -28.96
N SER A 7 -17.74 6.81 -29.82
CA SER A 7 -16.33 6.87 -29.38
C SER A 7 -15.80 8.29 -29.13
N LYS A 8 -16.49 9.33 -29.63
CA LYS A 8 -15.99 10.71 -29.54
C LYS A 8 -16.36 11.39 -28.22
N GLU A 9 -17.49 11.05 -27.63
CA GLU A 9 -17.95 11.65 -26.37
C GLU A 9 -17.16 11.15 -25.15
N ASP A 10 -16.79 9.86 -25.14
CA ASP A 10 -15.94 9.28 -24.09
C ASP A 10 -14.49 9.77 -24.19
N ASP A 11 -13.99 10.00 -25.41
CA ASP A 11 -12.65 10.56 -25.63
C ASP A 11 -12.58 12.04 -25.22
N VAL A 12 -13.64 12.83 -25.49
CA VAL A 12 -13.80 14.20 -24.99
C VAL A 12 -13.93 14.24 -23.46
N ARG A 13 -14.62 13.27 -22.83
CA ARG A 13 -14.67 13.15 -21.37
C ARG A 13 -13.30 12.83 -20.76
N ARG A 14 -12.52 11.98 -21.44
CA ARG A 14 -11.18 11.55 -21.02
C ARG A 14 -10.18 12.71 -21.10
N THR A 15 -10.09 13.35 -22.26
CA THR A 15 -9.25 14.55 -22.49
C THR A 15 -9.65 15.72 -21.59
N ARG A 16 -10.95 16.00 -21.41
CA ARG A 16 -11.39 17.06 -20.50
C ARG A 16 -11.06 16.75 -19.05
N GLY A 17 -11.11 15.49 -18.62
CA GLY A 17 -10.67 15.04 -17.29
C GLY A 17 -9.17 15.20 -17.03
N GLU A 18 -8.36 15.16 -18.09
CA GLU A 18 -6.91 15.41 -18.05
C GLU A 18 -6.59 16.91 -17.96
N GLU A 19 -7.37 17.78 -18.64
CA GLU A 19 -7.17 19.24 -18.61
C GLU A 19 -7.45 19.87 -17.23
N ILE A 20 -8.44 19.36 -16.49
CA ILE A 20 -8.78 19.87 -15.13
C ILE A 20 -7.80 19.40 -14.04
N ASN A 21 -6.90 18.47 -14.35
CA ASN A 21 -5.82 18.02 -13.45
C ASN A 21 -4.57 18.91 -13.55
N SER A 22 -4.56 19.90 -14.44
CA SER A 22 -3.48 20.88 -14.51
C SER A 22 -3.55 21.79 -13.28
N ASP A 23 -2.52 21.69 -12.45
CA ASP A 23 -2.39 22.31 -11.14
C ASP A 23 -2.41 23.85 -11.26
N SER A 24 -3.61 24.45 -11.23
CA SER A 24 -3.73 25.90 -11.02
C SER A 24 -3.36 26.21 -9.58
N SER A 25 -2.26 26.94 -9.36
CA SER A 25 -1.77 27.30 -8.01
C SER A 25 -2.85 27.88 -7.08
N ASN A 26 -3.91 28.49 -7.65
CA ASN A 26 -5.03 29.05 -6.90
C ASN A 26 -6.03 28.01 -6.35
N THR A 27 -6.14 26.82 -6.96
CA THR A 27 -7.07 25.76 -6.49
C THR A 27 -6.44 24.87 -5.41
N SER A 28 -5.11 24.86 -5.33
CA SER A 28 -4.34 24.11 -4.31
C SER A 28 -4.50 24.70 -2.90
N THR A 29 -4.64 26.02 -2.77
CA THR A 29 -4.96 26.71 -1.51
C THR A 29 -6.41 26.47 -1.08
N LEU A 30 -7.37 26.59 -2.00
CA LEU A 30 -8.79 26.36 -1.75
C LEU A 30 -9.10 24.91 -1.30
N PHE A 31 -8.39 23.92 -1.83
CA PHE A 31 -8.55 22.52 -1.40
C PHE A 31 -8.09 22.27 0.04
N LYS A 32 -7.06 23.00 0.52
CA LYS A 32 -6.57 22.87 1.90
C LYS A 32 -7.56 23.43 2.93
N GLU A 33 -8.35 24.43 2.56
CA GLU A 33 -9.33 25.07 3.44
C GLU A 33 -10.67 24.33 3.48
N CYS A 34 -11.08 23.64 2.41
CA CYS A 34 -12.31 22.84 2.41
C CYS A 34 -12.26 21.67 1.39
N PRO A 35 -11.89 20.44 1.78
CA PRO A 35 -11.84 19.27 0.87
C PRO A 35 -13.23 18.77 0.41
N HIS A 36 -14.30 19.28 1.02
CA HIS A 36 -15.69 18.92 0.73
C HIS A 36 -16.57 20.19 0.67
N PRO A 37 -16.46 21.01 -0.39
CA PRO A 37 -17.24 22.24 -0.49
C PRO A 37 -18.74 21.95 -0.57
N ASP A 38 -19.52 22.70 0.21
CA ASP A 38 -20.98 22.67 0.19
C ASP A 38 -21.55 23.32 -1.09
N ASP A 39 -22.88 23.32 -1.26
CA ASP A 39 -23.51 23.88 -2.47
C ASP A 39 -23.28 25.38 -2.67
N ARG A 40 -23.13 26.14 -1.58
CA ARG A 40 -22.86 27.58 -1.66
C ARG A 40 -21.43 27.82 -2.10
N GLN A 41 -20.48 27.12 -1.47
CA GLN A 41 -19.06 27.17 -1.82
C GLN A 41 -18.83 26.71 -3.26
N ARG A 42 -19.53 25.66 -3.72
CA ARG A 42 -19.46 25.22 -5.13
C ARG A 42 -19.90 26.31 -6.12
N LYS A 43 -20.90 27.13 -5.78
CA LYS A 43 -21.37 28.23 -6.63
C LYS A 43 -20.44 29.44 -6.63
N GLU A 44 -19.82 29.73 -5.49
CA GLU A 44 -18.79 30.76 -5.38
C GLU A 44 -17.57 30.36 -6.22
N LEU A 45 -17.08 29.13 -6.04
CA LEU A 45 -15.99 28.55 -6.81
C LEU A 45 -16.30 28.44 -8.30
N SER A 46 -17.54 28.11 -8.69
CA SER A 46 -17.94 28.09 -10.10
C SER A 46 -17.81 29.47 -10.75
N SER A 47 -18.16 30.52 -9.98
CA SER A 47 -18.09 31.90 -10.45
C SER A 47 -16.64 32.40 -10.52
N GLU A 48 -15.83 32.09 -9.50
CA GLU A 48 -14.43 32.49 -9.42
C GLU A 48 -13.55 31.77 -10.47
N LEU A 49 -13.80 30.49 -10.69
CA LEU A 49 -13.03 29.66 -11.63
C LEU A 49 -13.59 29.66 -13.05
N GLY A 50 -14.75 30.28 -13.29
CA GLY A 50 -15.44 30.25 -14.59
C GLY A 50 -15.85 28.84 -15.02
N MET A 51 -16.11 27.94 -14.06
CA MET A 51 -16.46 26.54 -14.28
C MET A 51 -17.94 26.30 -14.00
N GLU A 52 -18.54 25.26 -14.58
CA GLU A 52 -19.88 24.83 -14.17
C GLU A 52 -19.84 24.23 -12.75
N PRO A 53 -20.84 24.44 -11.87
CA PRO A 53 -20.87 23.86 -10.52
C PRO A 53 -20.64 22.32 -10.48
N LEU A 54 -21.10 21.61 -11.52
CA LEU A 54 -20.88 20.18 -11.65
C LEU A 54 -19.40 19.82 -11.89
N GLN A 55 -18.67 20.63 -12.67
CA GLN A 55 -17.25 20.45 -12.89
C GLN A 55 -16.45 20.68 -11.61
N VAL A 56 -16.84 21.68 -10.81
CA VAL A 56 -16.26 21.91 -9.48
C VAL A 56 -16.44 20.67 -8.61
N LYS A 57 -17.66 20.11 -8.55
CA LYS A 57 -17.92 18.87 -7.81
C LYS A 57 -17.00 17.71 -8.23
N PHE A 58 -16.86 17.47 -9.53
CA PHE A 58 -15.99 16.39 -10.04
C PHE A 58 -14.51 16.67 -9.81
N TRP A 59 -14.07 17.93 -9.94
CA TRP A 59 -12.70 18.31 -9.67
C TRP A 59 -12.31 18.00 -8.22
N PHE A 60 -13.13 18.38 -7.24
CA PHE A 60 -12.88 18.04 -5.83
C PHE A 60 -12.90 16.54 -5.58
N GLN A 61 -13.79 15.80 -6.25
CA GLN A 61 -13.83 14.34 -6.15
C GLN A 61 -12.56 13.69 -6.69
N ASN A 62 -12.11 14.11 -7.87
CA ASN A 62 -10.89 13.60 -8.49
C ASN A 62 -9.64 13.98 -7.69
N LYS A 63 -9.57 15.22 -7.18
CA LYS A 63 -8.45 15.68 -6.36
C LYS A 63 -8.32 14.86 -5.07
N ARG A 64 -9.43 14.54 -4.40
CA ARG A 64 -9.42 13.63 -3.23
C ARG A 64 -8.92 12.23 -3.59
N THR A 65 -9.39 11.65 -4.68
CA THR A 65 -8.93 10.33 -5.13
C THR A 65 -7.45 10.35 -5.47
N GLN A 66 -6.97 11.36 -6.21
CA GLN A 66 -5.56 11.55 -6.55
C GLN A 66 -4.69 11.62 -5.29
N MET A 67 -5.09 12.42 -4.30
CA MET A 67 -4.36 12.54 -3.04
C MET A 67 -4.29 11.22 -2.28
N LYS A 68 -5.41 10.50 -2.20
CA LYS A 68 -5.46 9.18 -1.57
C LYS A 68 -4.51 8.20 -2.24
N THR A 69 -4.57 8.10 -3.57
CA THR A 69 -3.69 7.20 -4.34
C THR A 69 -2.22 7.59 -4.21
N GLN A 70 -1.90 8.89 -4.24
CA GLN A 70 -0.52 9.37 -4.05
C GLN A 70 0.01 8.99 -2.67
N HIS A 71 -0.80 9.19 -1.62
CA HIS A 71 -0.44 8.84 -0.25
C HIS A 71 -0.22 7.32 -0.10
N GLU A 72 -1.18 6.51 -0.58
CA GLU A 72 -1.07 5.05 -0.57
C GLU A 72 0.17 4.55 -1.32
N HIS A 73 0.51 5.18 -2.46
CA HIS A 73 1.71 4.83 -3.21
C HIS A 73 3.00 5.18 -2.44
N GLN A 74 3.04 6.35 -1.81
CA GLN A 74 4.17 6.77 -0.98
C GLN A 74 4.35 5.83 0.22
N GLU A 75 3.26 5.53 0.93
CA GLU A 75 3.25 4.60 2.06
C GLU A 75 3.70 3.21 1.62
N ASN A 76 3.18 2.68 0.51
CA ASN A 76 3.58 1.37 -0.01
C ASN A 76 5.07 1.31 -0.35
N THR A 77 5.61 2.39 -0.93
CA THR A 77 7.02 2.49 -1.26
C THR A 77 7.88 2.50 0.00
N GLN A 78 7.49 3.29 1.02
CA GLN A 78 8.17 3.32 2.31
C GLN A 78 8.18 1.94 2.98
N LEU A 79 7.02 1.28 3.05
CA LEU A 79 6.89 -0.06 3.63
C LEU A 79 7.75 -1.09 2.89
N ARG A 80 7.86 -1.02 1.56
CA ARG A 80 8.73 -1.92 0.78
C ARG A 80 10.20 -1.71 1.14
N THR A 81 10.65 -0.47 1.20
CA THR A 81 12.04 -0.15 1.58
C THR A 81 12.35 -0.60 3.00
N GLU A 82 11.42 -0.39 3.94
CA GLU A 82 11.58 -0.86 5.32
C GLU A 82 11.61 -2.40 5.39
N ASN A 83 10.72 -3.07 4.64
CA ASN A 83 10.70 -4.53 4.58
C ASN A 83 12.01 -5.12 4.05
N GLU A 84 12.59 -4.49 3.02
CA GLU A 84 13.87 -4.89 2.46
C GLU A 84 15.01 -4.73 3.48
N LYS A 85 15.05 -3.60 4.21
CA LYS A 85 16.01 -3.38 5.30
C LYS A 85 15.87 -4.44 6.38
N LEU A 86 14.65 -4.69 6.85
CA LEU A 86 14.37 -5.70 7.88
C LEU A 86 14.75 -7.11 7.41
N ARG A 87 14.55 -7.44 6.12
CA ARG A 87 14.99 -8.73 5.54
C ARG A 87 16.51 -8.84 5.53
N ALA A 88 17.22 -7.80 5.13
CA ALA A 88 18.68 -7.76 5.12
C ALA A 88 19.25 -7.89 6.55
N GLU A 89 18.67 -7.18 7.52
CA GLU A 89 19.06 -7.30 8.92
C GLU A 89 18.78 -8.69 9.49
N ASN A 90 17.59 -9.25 9.23
CA ASN A 90 17.27 -10.62 9.64
C ASN A 90 18.23 -11.65 9.04
N MET A 91 18.61 -11.49 7.77
CA MET A 91 19.60 -12.35 7.14
C MET A 91 20.94 -12.26 7.86
N ARG A 92 21.43 -11.04 8.13
CA ARG A 92 22.67 -10.81 8.88
C ARG A 92 22.64 -11.40 10.28
N TYR A 93 21.53 -11.26 11.01
CA TYR A 93 21.38 -11.87 12.33
C TYR A 93 21.37 -13.39 12.27
N ARG A 94 20.67 -13.98 11.29
CA ARG A 94 20.64 -15.44 11.09
C ARG A 94 22.01 -15.98 10.74
N GLU A 95 22.78 -15.29 9.89
CA GLU A 95 24.16 -15.65 9.57
C GLU A 95 25.07 -15.52 10.79
N ALA A 96 24.98 -14.42 11.53
CA ALA A 96 25.77 -14.23 12.75
C ALA A 96 25.47 -15.31 13.80
N LEU A 97 24.20 -15.69 13.97
CA LEU A 97 23.80 -16.78 14.87
C LEU A 97 24.25 -18.14 14.36
N SER A 98 24.22 -18.38 13.05
CA SER A 98 24.72 -19.61 12.44
C SER A 98 26.23 -19.77 12.59
N ASN A 99 26.97 -18.65 12.48
CA ASN A 99 28.43 -18.63 12.57
C ASN A 99 28.95 -18.52 14.01
N ALA A 100 28.08 -18.17 14.96
CA ALA A 100 28.43 -18.17 16.37
C ALA A 100 28.74 -19.61 16.80
N SER A 101 29.84 -19.78 17.52
CA SER A 101 30.23 -21.02 18.17
C SER A 101 30.32 -20.83 19.68
N CYS A 102 30.06 -21.91 20.42
CA CYS A 102 30.11 -21.89 21.87
C CYS A 102 31.55 -21.64 22.35
N PRO A 103 31.82 -20.61 23.18
CA PRO A 103 33.17 -20.33 23.66
C PRO A 103 33.73 -21.41 24.60
N THR A 104 32.87 -22.28 25.16
CA THR A 104 33.26 -23.33 26.10
C THR A 104 33.56 -24.67 25.43
N CYS A 105 32.92 -25.00 24.30
CA CYS A 105 33.09 -26.30 23.64
C CYS A 105 33.38 -26.23 22.12
N GLY A 106 33.40 -25.05 21.51
CA GLY A 106 33.68 -24.84 20.08
C GLY A 106 32.58 -25.33 19.13
N GLY A 107 31.50 -25.93 19.65
CA GLY A 107 30.39 -26.42 18.84
C GLY A 107 29.52 -25.29 18.25
N PRO A 108 28.85 -25.53 17.10
CA PRO A 108 27.93 -24.56 16.49
C PRO A 108 26.76 -24.24 17.43
N THR A 109 26.27 -23.00 17.39
CA THR A 109 25.16 -22.56 18.26
C THR A 109 23.83 -23.22 17.82
N PRO A 110 23.14 -23.98 18.68
CA PRO A 110 22.01 -24.82 18.28
C PRO A 110 20.71 -24.00 18.18
N MET A 111 20.58 -23.15 17.16
CA MET A 111 19.32 -22.45 16.86
C MET A 111 18.72 -22.80 15.51
N ALA A 112 19.52 -23.25 14.53
CA ALA A 112 19.00 -23.74 13.24
C ALA A 112 18.59 -25.22 13.30
N GLU A 113 19.32 -26.06 14.04
CA GLU A 113 19.04 -27.49 14.18
C GLU A 113 17.87 -27.80 15.12
N THR A 114 17.59 -26.91 16.08
CA THR A 114 16.51 -27.09 17.05
C THR A 114 15.14 -27.08 16.38
N SER A 115 14.93 -26.36 15.28
CA SER A 115 13.63 -26.34 14.59
C SER A 115 13.26 -27.69 13.96
N PHE A 116 14.21 -28.35 13.28
CA PHE A 116 13.96 -29.64 12.64
C PHE A 116 13.88 -30.76 13.68
N HIS A 117 14.81 -30.78 14.64
CA HIS A 117 14.82 -31.78 15.70
C HIS A 117 13.57 -31.66 16.61
N GLN A 118 13.14 -30.44 16.93
CA GLN A 118 11.91 -30.21 17.68
C GLN A 118 10.65 -30.64 16.91
N HIS A 119 10.62 -30.47 15.58
CA HIS A 119 9.52 -30.97 14.76
C HIS A 119 9.46 -32.51 14.77
N GLN A 120 10.61 -33.18 14.61
CA GLN A 120 10.69 -34.65 14.70
C GLN A 120 10.27 -35.18 16.08
N LEU A 121 10.75 -34.56 17.17
CA LEU A 121 10.37 -34.95 18.52
C LEU A 121 8.86 -34.74 18.79
N LYS A 122 8.23 -33.73 18.21
CA LYS A 122 6.78 -33.53 18.30
C LYS A 122 5.99 -34.62 17.57
N MET A 123 6.44 -35.02 16.37
CA MET A 123 5.83 -36.12 15.61
C MET A 123 5.96 -37.46 16.34
N GLU A 124 7.14 -37.76 16.88
CA GLU A 124 7.36 -39.01 17.61
C GLU A 124 6.55 -39.05 18.92
N ASN A 125 6.45 -37.93 19.65
CA ASN A 125 5.58 -37.87 20.84
C ASN A 125 4.10 -38.04 20.49
N ALA A 126 3.64 -37.54 19.34
CA ALA A 126 2.26 -37.76 18.91
C ALA A 126 2.01 -39.25 18.62
N ARG A 127 2.93 -39.90 17.90
CA ARG A 127 2.89 -41.34 17.61
C ARG A 127 2.89 -42.17 18.89
N LEU A 128 3.81 -41.90 19.81
CA LEU A 128 3.90 -42.59 21.10
C LEU A 128 2.67 -42.37 21.97
N ARG A 129 2.06 -41.17 21.94
CA ARG A 129 0.80 -40.91 22.65
C ARG A 129 -0.35 -41.72 22.09
N GLU A 130 -0.42 -41.90 20.78
CA GLU A 130 -1.41 -42.78 20.17
C GLU A 130 -1.18 -44.24 20.61
N GLU A 131 0.06 -44.73 20.55
CA GLU A 131 0.39 -46.10 20.96
C GLU A 131 0.08 -46.39 22.43
N VAL A 132 0.30 -45.41 23.32
CA VAL A 132 -0.05 -45.49 24.75
C VAL A 132 -1.56 -45.39 24.97
N THR A 133 -2.31 -44.74 24.09
CA THR A 133 -3.78 -44.64 24.17
C THR A 133 -4.47 -45.90 23.63
N PHE A 134 -3.80 -46.64 22.75
CA PHE A 134 -4.27 -47.91 22.16
C PHE A 134 -3.69 -49.17 22.84
N SER A 135 -2.89 -49.03 23.91
CA SER A 135 -2.42 -50.13 24.78
C SER A 135 -3.19 -50.17 26.09
#